data_AF-A0A7J8XV98-F1
#
_entry.id   AF-A0A7J8XV98-F1
#
_cell.length_a   1.000
_cell.length_b   1.000
_cell.length_c   1.000
_cell.angle_alpha   90.00
_cell.angle_beta   90.00
_cell.angle_gamma   90.00
#
_symmetry.space_group_name_H-M   'P 1'
#
loop_
_entity.id
_entity.type
_entity.pdbx_description
1 polymer ?
#
loop_
_entity_poly.entity_id
_entity_poly.type
_entity_poly.pdbx_seq_one_letter_code
_entity_poly.pdbx_strand_id
1 'polypeptide(L)'
;MCKGLIIERIQACLEGKKKIIYLGDGSGDYCPSLRLGEGDYVMPRKNFPVWDLICRNPMLIEADIHEWSDGEDLERVLLDIINMVSVEHNSAQLFSVDCKLQTISTSNHALPHALPVPQ
;
A
#
# COMPACT_ATOMS: atom_id res chain seq x y z
N MET A 1 -1.75 13.75 -15.81
CA MET A 1 -2.06 13.63 -14.38
C MET A 1 -0.78 13.26 -13.65
N CYS A 2 -0.36 14.01 -12.63
CA CYS A 2 0.85 13.69 -11.86
C CYS A 2 0.48 12.79 -10.68
N LYS A 3 0.63 11.48 -10.83
CA LYS A 3 0.28 10.50 -9.78
C LYS A 3 1.17 10.68 -8.53
N GLY A 4 2.40 11.15 -8.67
CA GLY A 4 3.29 11.46 -7.54
C GLY A 4 2.70 12.53 -6.59
N LEU A 5 2.18 13.62 -7.12
CA LEU A 5 1.52 14.67 -6.30
C LEU A 5 0.24 14.15 -5.61
N ILE A 6 -0.45 13.18 -6.22
CA ILE A 6 -1.62 12.55 -5.61
C ILE A 6 -1.19 11.71 -4.40
N ILE A 7 -0.11 10.94 -4.51
CA ILE A 7 0.45 10.16 -3.38
C ILE A 7 0.88 11.08 -2.24
N GLU A 8 1.61 12.15 -2.54
CA GLU A 8 2.02 13.13 -1.53
C GLU A 8 0.82 13.73 -0.78
N ARG A 9 -0.27 14.05 -1.51
CA ARG A 9 -1.51 14.54 -0.90
C ARG A 9 -2.21 13.49 -0.04
N ILE A 10 -2.23 12.22 -0.48
CA ILE A 10 -2.78 11.12 0.32
C ILE A 10 -1.97 10.96 1.60
N GLN A 11 -0.64 10.90 1.52
CA GLN A 11 0.26 10.81 2.67
C GLN A 11 0.03 11.96 3.67
N ALA A 12 -0.15 13.19 3.20
CA ALA A 12 -0.45 14.34 4.06
C ALA A 12 -1.80 14.24 4.80
N CYS A 13 -2.73 13.41 4.30
CA CYS A 13 -4.03 13.16 4.93
C CYS A 13 -4.07 11.86 5.74
N LEU A 14 -3.02 11.04 5.73
CA LEU A 14 -2.97 9.81 6.50
C LEU A 14 -2.58 10.10 7.95
N GLU A 15 -3.47 9.76 8.87
CA GLU A 15 -3.19 9.78 10.31
C GLU A 15 -2.67 8.43 10.79
N GLY A 16 -1.70 8.46 11.71
CA GLY A 16 -1.13 7.27 12.34
C GLY A 16 -0.13 6.50 11.46
N LYS A 17 0.23 5.29 11.89
CA LYS A 17 1.18 4.40 11.18
C LYS A 17 0.48 3.59 10.09
N LYS A 18 -0.20 4.26 9.17
CA LYS A 18 -0.81 3.59 8.01
C LYS A 18 0.26 3.30 6.95
N LYS A 19 0.15 2.15 6.31
CA LYS A 19 1.02 1.73 5.21
C LYS A 19 0.29 1.91 3.88
N ILE A 20 1.01 2.30 2.84
CA ILE A 20 0.48 2.41 1.47
C ILE A 20 0.93 1.20 0.68
N ILE A 21 0.00 0.60 -0.08
CA ILE A 21 0.29 -0.41 -1.09
C ILE A 21 -0.07 0.19 -2.44
N TYR A 22 0.92 0.43 -3.30
CA TYR A 22 0.74 1.07 -4.61
C TYR A 22 0.92 0.06 -5.75
N LEU A 23 -0.09 -0.09 -6.61
CA LEU A 23 -0.07 -0.99 -7.75
C LEU A 23 0.08 -0.19 -9.04
N GLY A 24 0.88 -0.67 -9.99
CA GLY A 24 1.03 -0.01 -11.29
C GLY A 24 1.68 -0.90 -12.36
N ASP A 25 1.52 -0.50 -13.62
CA ASP A 25 2.10 -1.17 -14.78
C ASP A 25 2.77 -0.17 -15.75
N GLY A 26 2.23 1.05 -15.87
CA GLY A 26 2.70 2.06 -16.80
C GLY A 26 3.91 2.86 -16.33
N SER A 27 4.63 3.51 -17.25
CA SER A 27 5.78 4.36 -16.89
C SER A 27 5.41 5.55 -15.98
N GLY A 28 4.16 6.01 -16.05
CA GLY A 28 3.61 7.04 -15.16
C GLY A 28 3.49 6.60 -13.69
N ASP A 29 3.68 5.31 -13.41
CA ASP A 29 3.66 4.73 -12.07
C ASP A 29 5.03 4.73 -11.39
N TYR A 30 6.11 4.97 -12.12
CA TYR A 30 7.45 5.02 -11.51
C TYR A 30 7.64 6.21 -10.57
N CYS A 31 7.12 7.39 -10.95
CA CYS A 31 7.22 8.59 -10.12
C CYS A 31 6.54 8.44 -8.76
N PRO A 32 5.29 7.97 -8.63
CA PRO A 32 4.70 7.71 -7.31
C PRO A 32 5.44 6.61 -6.53
N SER A 33 6.05 5.60 -7.17
CA SER A 33 6.87 4.61 -6.46
C SER A 33 8.09 5.22 -5.75
N LEU A 34 8.69 6.27 -6.31
CA LEU A 34 9.79 7.04 -5.69
C LEU A 34 9.34 7.91 -4.50
N ARG A 35 8.03 8.05 -4.27
CA ARG A 35 7.46 8.86 -3.17
C ARG A 35 6.99 8.02 -1.98
N LEU A 36 6.99 6.71 -2.13
CA LEU A 36 6.67 5.78 -1.05
C LEU A 36 7.87 5.66 -0.13
N GLY A 37 7.62 5.58 1.18
CA GLY A 37 8.66 5.52 2.20
C GLY A 37 8.89 4.11 2.74
N GLU A 38 9.77 4.01 3.74
CA GLU A 38 10.09 2.75 4.39
C GLU A 38 8.85 2.04 4.97
N GLY A 39 8.69 0.77 4.60
CA GLY A 39 7.59 -0.11 4.97
C GLY A 39 6.24 0.24 4.35
N ASP A 40 6.19 1.15 3.35
CA ASP A 40 5.19 1.09 2.30
C ASP A 40 5.56 -0.02 1.29
N TYR A 41 4.65 -0.33 0.38
CA TYR A 41 4.81 -1.39 -0.62
C TYR A 41 4.50 -0.88 -2.02
N VAL A 42 5.32 -1.28 -3.00
CA VAL A 42 5.05 -1.09 -4.42
C VAL A 42 4.89 -2.43 -5.12
N MET A 43 3.85 -2.55 -5.93
CA MET A 43 3.51 -3.75 -6.69
C MET A 43 3.56 -3.49 -8.20
N PRO A 44 4.76 -3.51 -8.81
CA PRO A 44 4.92 -3.31 -10.25
C PRO A 44 4.52 -4.55 -11.05
N ARG A 45 3.78 -4.36 -12.14
CA ARG A 45 3.47 -5.45 -13.07
C ARG A 45 4.72 -5.88 -13.85
N LYS A 46 5.13 -7.14 -13.73
CA LYS A 46 6.26 -7.73 -14.44
C LYS A 46 6.12 -7.58 -15.95
N ASN A 47 7.22 -7.25 -16.62
CA ASN A 47 7.31 -7.07 -18.07
C ASN A 47 6.50 -5.87 -18.61
N PHE A 48 6.14 -4.91 -17.75
CA PHE A 48 5.54 -3.64 -18.13
C PHE A 48 6.48 -2.47 -17.77
N PRO A 49 6.27 -1.27 -18.33
CA PRO A 49 7.24 -0.18 -18.22
C PRO A 49 7.66 0.21 -16.79
N VAL A 50 6.77 0.13 -15.80
CA VAL A 50 7.15 0.44 -14.41
C VAL A 50 8.17 -0.54 -13.84
N TRP A 51 8.04 -1.83 -14.18
CA TRP A 51 8.95 -2.89 -13.74
C TRP A 51 10.35 -2.64 -14.30
N ASP A 52 10.45 -2.37 -15.61
CA ASP A 52 11.72 -2.07 -16.25
C ASP A 52 12.42 -0.86 -15.64
N LEU A 53 11.67 0.17 -15.24
CA LEU A 53 12.21 1.37 -14.61
C LEU A 53 12.72 1.10 -13.20
N ILE A 54 11.98 0.33 -12.40
CA ILE A 54 12.38 -0.08 -11.05
C ILE A 54 13.62 -0.97 -11.11
N CYS A 55 13.65 -1.97 -11.99
CA CYS A 55 14.79 -2.89 -12.10
C CYS A 55 16.11 -2.22 -12.51
N ARG A 56 16.07 -1.08 -13.22
CA ARG A 56 17.29 -0.33 -13.58
C ARG A 56 18.04 0.19 -12.35
N ASN A 57 17.31 0.59 -11.31
CA ASN A 57 17.89 1.04 -10.06
C ASN A 57 16.90 0.88 -8.89
N PRO A 58 16.75 -0.34 -8.35
CA PRO A 58 15.79 -0.61 -7.29
C PRO A 58 16.12 0.12 -5.99
N MET A 59 17.38 0.54 -5.79
CA MET A 59 17.83 1.26 -4.60
C MET A 59 17.25 2.68 -4.47
N LEU A 60 16.59 3.20 -5.51
CA LEU A 60 15.86 4.48 -5.43
C LEU A 60 14.46 4.34 -4.83
N ILE A 61 13.98 3.11 -4.64
CA ILE A 61 12.67 2.83 -4.06
C ILE A 61 12.88 2.47 -2.59
N GLU A 62 12.35 3.30 -1.68
CA GLU A 62 12.42 3.02 -0.23
C GLU A 62 11.36 2.01 0.22
N ALA A 63 10.27 1.89 -0.53
CA ALA A 63 9.22 0.90 -0.31
C ALA A 63 9.64 -0.52 -0.72
N ASP A 64 9.01 -1.51 -0.11
CA ASP A 64 9.23 -2.91 -0.46
C ASP A 64 8.60 -3.23 -1.82
N ILE A 65 9.41 -3.84 -2.70
CA ILE A 65 9.01 -4.15 -4.08
C ILE A 65 8.48 -5.58 -4.16
N HIS A 66 7.23 -5.71 -4.61
CA HIS A 66 6.54 -7.00 -4.77
C HIS A 66 5.85 -7.10 -6.13
N GLU A 67 6.52 -7.68 -7.10
CA GLU A 67 6.00 -7.73 -8.46
C GLU A 67 4.90 -8.77 -8.69
N TRP A 68 4.06 -8.55 -9.71
CA TRP A 68 2.99 -9.46 -10.11
C TRP A 68 2.88 -9.60 -11.63
N SER A 69 2.37 -10.72 -12.12
CA SER A 69 2.36 -11.04 -13.56
C SER A 69 0.96 -11.00 -14.19
N ASP A 70 -0.03 -11.54 -13.47
CA ASP A 70 -1.43 -11.66 -13.88
C ASP A 70 -2.39 -11.47 -12.69
N GLY A 71 -3.68 -11.69 -12.90
CA GLY A 71 -4.70 -11.47 -11.86
C GLY A 71 -4.59 -12.41 -10.67
N GLU A 72 -4.23 -13.68 -10.88
CA GLU A 72 -4.10 -14.68 -9.81
C GLU A 72 -2.85 -14.37 -8.97
N ASP A 73 -1.75 -14.02 -9.64
CA ASP A 73 -0.51 -13.61 -8.98
C ASP A 73 -0.72 -12.31 -8.18
N LEU A 74 -1.43 -11.35 -8.76
CA LEU A 74 -1.78 -10.09 -8.08
C LEU A 74 -2.57 -10.34 -6.79
N GLU A 75 -3.60 -11.19 -6.85
CA GLU A 75 -4.42 -11.53 -5.69
C GLU A 75 -3.55 -12.16 -4.59
N ARG A 76 -2.76 -13.17 -4.94
CA ARG A 76 -1.89 -13.88 -3.99
C ARG A 76 -0.91 -12.92 -3.30
N VAL A 77 -0.16 -12.13 -4.09
CA VAL A 77 0.86 -11.22 -3.55
C VAL A 77 0.22 -10.12 -2.69
N LEU A 78 -0.93 -9.57 -3.11
CA LEU A 78 -1.63 -8.55 -2.33
C LEU A 78 -2.10 -9.10 -0.98
N LEU A 79 -2.68 -10.30 -0.96
CA LEU A 79 -3.12 -10.95 0.28
C LEU A 79 -1.94 -11.25 1.21
N ASP A 80 -0.80 -11.70 0.67
CA ASP A 80 0.41 -11.96 1.45
C ASP A 80 0.89 -10.67 2.16
N ILE A 81 0.93 -9.53 1.45
CA ILE A 81 1.31 -8.23 2.02
C ILE A 81 0.31 -7.80 3.10
N ILE A 82 -1.00 -7.90 2.85
CA ILE A 82 -2.04 -7.52 3.82
C ILE A 82 -1.92 -8.36 5.10
N ASN A 83 -1.67 -9.67 4.95
CA ASN A 83 -1.48 -10.57 6.09
C ASN A 83 -0.22 -10.20 6.89
N MET A 84 0.88 -9.89 6.22
CA MET A 84 2.12 -9.44 6.84
C MET A 84 1.91 -8.16 7.66
N VAL A 85 1.29 -7.14 7.07
CA VAL A 85 0.97 -5.87 7.75
C VAL A 85 0.05 -6.09 8.96
N SER A 86 -0.90 -7.03 8.86
CA SER A 86 -1.80 -7.36 9.97
C SER A 86 -1.07 -8.01 11.15
N VAL A 87 -0.09 -8.88 10.87
CA VAL A 87 0.74 -9.53 11.91
C VAL A 87 1.67 -8.51 12.59
N GLU A 88 2.27 -7.60 11.83
CA GLU A 88 3.10 -6.52 12.38
C GLU A 88 2.31 -5.61 13.32
N HIS A 89 1.09 -5.22 12.93
CA HIS A 89 0.23 -4.40 13.78
C HIS A 89 -0.16 -5.14 15.07
N ASN A 90 -0.50 -6.43 14.97
CA ASN A 90 -0.82 -7.24 16.15
C ASN A 90 0.39 -7.40 17.07
N SER A 91 1.59 -7.57 16.53
CA SER A 91 2.83 -7.68 17.31
C SER A 91 3.16 -6.34 17.97
N ALA A 92 3.12 -5.23 17.25
CA ALA A 92 3.32 -3.89 17.78
C ALA A 92 2.26 -3.51 18.83
N GLN A 93 1.03 -3.98 18.65
CA GLN A 93 -0.03 -3.86 19.65
C GLN A 93 0.24 -4.76 20.86
N LEU A 94 0.72 -5.99 20.68
CA LEU A 94 1.13 -6.87 21.79
C LEU A 94 2.22 -6.23 22.65
N PHE A 95 3.24 -5.63 22.02
CA PHE A 95 4.29 -4.86 22.72
C PHE A 95 3.79 -3.55 23.35
N SER A 96 2.64 -3.03 22.90
CA SER A 96 1.98 -1.84 23.47
C SER A 96 1.06 -2.20 24.65
N VAL A 97 0.46 -3.40 24.63
CA VAL A 97 -0.54 -3.88 25.61
C VAL A 97 0.08 -4.27 26.96
N ASP A 98 1.40 -4.46 27.05
CA ASP A 98 2.10 -4.55 28.34
C ASP A 98 2.05 -3.23 29.15
N CYS A 99 1.53 -2.13 28.56
CA CYS A 99 1.15 -0.90 29.26
C CYS A 99 -0.36 -0.61 29.11
N LYS A 100 -1.17 -1.15 30.04
CA LYS A 100 -2.63 -0.96 30.25
C LYS A 100 -3.55 -1.84 29.41
N LEU A 101 -3.83 -3.01 29.96
CA LEU A 101 -5.00 -3.82 29.68
C LEU A 101 -6.30 -3.11 30.12
N GLN A 102 -7.12 -2.61 29.19
CA GLN A 102 -8.59 -2.52 29.35
C GLN A 102 -9.33 -2.79 28.03
N THR A 103 -10.12 -3.86 28.06
CA THR A 103 -11.04 -4.41 27.05
C THR A 103 -12.15 -3.44 26.65
N ILE A 104 -12.34 -3.09 25.36
CA ILE A 104 -13.66 -2.62 24.85
C ILE A 104 -13.93 -3.01 23.37
N SER A 105 -14.97 -3.83 23.22
CA SER A 105 -16.05 -3.95 22.21
C SER A 105 -15.91 -3.44 20.76
N THR A 106 -16.23 -4.36 19.83
CA THR A 106 -16.57 -4.17 18.41
C THR A 106 -17.75 -3.23 18.19
N SER A 107 -17.61 -2.31 17.24
CA SER A 107 -18.69 -1.48 16.67
C SER A 107 -18.68 -1.67 15.15
N ASN A 108 -19.79 -2.15 14.60
CA ASN A 108 -19.99 -2.32 13.16
C ASN A 108 -20.23 -0.96 12.49
N HIS A 109 -19.38 -0.57 11.54
CA HIS A 109 -19.61 0.61 10.70
C HIS A 109 -20.00 0.16 9.28
N ALA A 110 -21.18 0.62 8.84
CA ALA A 110 -21.75 0.34 7.52
C ALA A 110 -21.04 1.16 6.42
N LEU A 111 -20.81 0.53 5.27
CA LEU A 111 -20.24 1.13 4.06
C LEU A 111 -21.22 2.16 3.43
N PRO A 112 -20.76 3.36 3.03
CA PRO A 112 -21.60 4.32 2.34
C PRO A 112 -21.86 3.94 0.89
N HIS A 113 -23.08 4.20 0.42
CA HIS A 113 -23.55 3.97 -0.95
C HIS A 113 -22.88 4.91 -1.96
N ALA A 114 -22.47 4.36 -3.11
CA ALA A 114 -21.88 5.11 -4.21
C ALA A 114 -22.92 6.01 -4.92
N LEU A 115 -22.50 7.23 -5.30
CA LEU A 115 -23.32 8.18 -6.05
C LEU A 115 -23.23 7.93 -7.57
N PRO A 116 -24.32 8.14 -8.32
CA PRO A 116 -24.35 7.92 -9.77
C PRO A 116 -23.61 9.03 -10.54
N VAL A 117 -23.00 8.64 -11.65
CA VAL A 117 -22.27 9.53 -12.59
C VAL A 117 -23.24 10.06 -13.64
N PRO A 118 -23.32 11.39 -13.88
CA PRO A 118 -24.12 11.95 -14.96
C PRO A 118 -23.56 11.57 -16.34
N GLN A 119 -24.46 11.27 -17.29
CA GLN A 119 -24.14 10.97 -18.69
C GLN A 119 -23.86 12.24 -19.50
#